data_AF-A0A1B6FL94-F1
#
_entry.id   AF-A0A1B6FL94-F1
#
_cell.length_a   1.000
_cell.length_b   1.000
_cell.length_c   1.000
_cell.angle_alpha   90.00
_cell.angle_beta   90.00
_cell.angle_gamma   90.00
#
_symmetry.space_group_name_H-M   'P 1'
#
loop_
_entity.id
_entity.type
_entity.pdbx_description
1 polymer ?
#
loop_
_entity_poly.entity_id
_entity_poly.type
_entity_poly.pdbx_seq_one_letter_code
_entity_poly.pdbx_strand_id
1 'polypeptide(L)'
;CSATAYLTGVKGNIYTLGVTSAVGVRDWVNMKNVSLHTTSLLKWAQDAGKSTGIVSTSRITDASPAASYAHSAYRKWQTDLDIKNDKTVKDPTGVKDIASQLIENSPGNEFKVILGGGWDAFLPNKTVEGPAMKGARGDDKDLIQKWKSSKKKAKKNGIFINNRDQFRSLDVQNTDYVLGLFQ
;
A
#
# COMPACT_ATOMS: atom_id res chain seq x y z
N CYS A 1 -15.45 -0.28 -2.38
CA CYS A 1 -16.41 0.07 -3.44
C CYS A 1 -16.26 1.51 -3.95
N SER A 2 -16.56 2.55 -3.16
CA SER A 2 -16.59 3.94 -3.67
C SER A 2 -15.24 4.42 -4.22
N ALA A 3 -14.14 4.13 -3.52
CA ALA A 3 -12.80 4.47 -3.97
C ALA A 3 -12.43 3.80 -5.31
N THR A 4 -12.80 2.53 -5.50
CA THR A 4 -12.69 1.88 -6.82
C THR A 4 -13.44 2.67 -7.89
N ALA A 5 -14.67 3.11 -7.62
CA ALA A 5 -15.46 3.85 -8.60
C ALA A 5 -14.80 5.18 -9.01
N TYR A 6 -14.41 6.03 -8.06
CA TYR A 6 -13.87 7.36 -8.40
C TYR A 6 -12.38 7.36 -8.77
N LEU A 7 -11.60 6.32 -8.42
CA LEU A 7 -10.18 6.23 -8.80
C LEU A 7 -9.93 5.35 -10.02
N THR A 8 -10.81 4.39 -10.32
CA THR A 8 -10.59 3.42 -11.42
C THR A 8 -11.68 3.48 -12.50
N GLY A 9 -12.75 4.26 -12.28
CA GLY A 9 -13.86 4.41 -13.23
C GLY A 9 -14.85 3.22 -13.25
N VAL A 10 -14.67 2.21 -12.38
CA VAL A 10 -15.48 0.99 -12.35
C VAL A 10 -16.11 0.80 -10.97
N LYS A 11 -17.43 0.56 -10.91
CA LYS A 11 -18.10 0.18 -9.66
C LYS A 11 -17.67 -1.22 -9.24
N GLY A 12 -17.39 -1.40 -7.95
CA GLY A 12 -17.07 -2.69 -7.34
C GLY A 12 -17.94 -2.99 -6.12
N ASN A 13 -17.85 -4.21 -5.59
CA ASN A 13 -18.63 -4.65 -4.44
C ASN A 13 -18.20 -3.94 -3.14
N ILE A 14 -19.10 -3.86 -2.16
CA ILE A 14 -18.78 -3.32 -0.82
C ILE A 14 -17.53 -4.01 -0.25
N TYR A 15 -16.72 -3.29 0.52
CA TYR A 15 -15.45 -3.79 1.07
C TYR A 15 -14.34 -4.20 0.09
N THR A 16 -14.56 -4.24 -1.22
CA THR A 16 -13.49 -4.51 -2.22
C THR A 16 -12.75 -3.23 -2.65
N LEU A 17 -11.53 -3.40 -3.18
CA LEU A 17 -10.63 -2.34 -3.67
C LEU A 17 -10.00 -2.76 -5.01
N GLY A 18 -10.01 -1.88 -6.02
CA GLY A 18 -9.29 -2.09 -7.28
C GLY A 18 -9.70 -3.31 -8.10
N VAL A 19 -10.87 -3.89 -7.86
CA VAL A 19 -11.38 -5.06 -8.57
C VAL A 19 -12.81 -4.82 -9.07
N THR A 20 -13.19 -5.51 -10.13
CA THR A 20 -14.56 -5.48 -10.68
C THR A 20 -15.57 -6.15 -9.73
N SER A 21 -16.86 -5.98 -10.01
CA SER A 21 -17.93 -6.65 -9.25
C SER A 21 -17.98 -8.17 -9.40
N ALA A 22 -17.19 -8.76 -10.30
CA ALA A 22 -17.02 -10.20 -10.40
C ALA A 22 -16.25 -10.79 -9.20
N VAL A 23 -15.47 -9.97 -8.49
CA VAL A 23 -14.78 -10.38 -7.26
C VAL A 23 -15.70 -10.19 -6.06
N GLY A 24 -16.10 -11.30 -5.44
CA GLY A 24 -16.90 -11.29 -4.22
C GLY A 24 -16.14 -10.73 -3.01
N VAL A 25 -16.86 -10.35 -1.96
CA VAL A 25 -16.23 -9.93 -0.70
C VAL A 25 -15.47 -11.12 -0.10
N ARG A 26 -14.18 -10.92 0.21
CA ARG A 26 -13.25 -11.98 0.69
C ARG A 26 -13.02 -13.14 -0.30
N ASP A 27 -13.34 -12.94 -1.57
CA ASP A 27 -12.99 -13.88 -2.64
C ASP A 27 -11.50 -13.82 -2.97
N TRP A 28 -10.69 -14.46 -2.11
CA TRP A 28 -9.23 -14.52 -2.22
C TRP A 28 -8.76 -15.27 -3.47
N VAL A 29 -9.62 -16.07 -4.09
CA VAL A 29 -9.31 -16.80 -5.33
C VAL A 29 -9.44 -15.85 -6.52
N ASN A 30 -10.61 -15.23 -6.72
CA ASN A 30 -10.85 -14.38 -7.89
C ASN A 30 -10.06 -13.06 -7.83
N MET A 31 -9.71 -12.54 -6.64
CA MET A 31 -8.84 -11.36 -6.59
C MET A 31 -7.44 -11.59 -7.17
N LYS A 32 -6.99 -12.84 -7.33
CA LYS A 32 -5.71 -13.15 -7.97
C LYS A 32 -5.79 -13.07 -9.50
N ASN A 33 -7.00 -13.09 -10.06
CA ASN A 33 -7.19 -12.99 -11.50
C ASN A 33 -7.02 -11.53 -11.95
N VAL A 34 -5.89 -11.26 -12.61
CA VAL A 34 -5.52 -9.93 -13.10
C VAL A 34 -6.53 -9.37 -14.10
N SER A 35 -7.27 -10.22 -14.85
CA SER A 35 -8.34 -9.75 -15.75
C SER A 35 -9.52 -9.11 -15.02
N LEU A 36 -9.64 -9.33 -13.70
CA LEU A 36 -10.67 -8.74 -12.85
C LEU A 36 -10.18 -7.50 -12.09
N HIS A 37 -8.92 -7.09 -12.30
CA HIS A 37 -8.34 -5.88 -11.71
C HIS A 37 -8.78 -4.65 -12.50
N THR A 38 -8.98 -3.53 -11.81
CA THR A 38 -9.31 -2.25 -12.44
C THR A 38 -8.12 -1.30 -12.39
N THR A 39 -7.85 -0.59 -13.48
CA THR A 39 -6.72 0.33 -13.58
C THR A 39 -7.05 1.68 -12.96
N SER A 40 -6.23 2.15 -12.01
CA SER A 40 -6.43 3.45 -11.36
C SER A 40 -5.96 4.62 -12.22
N LEU A 41 -6.51 5.82 -11.96
CA LEU A 41 -6.06 7.08 -12.55
C LEU A 41 -4.57 7.33 -12.30
N LEU A 42 -4.03 6.90 -11.16
CA LEU A 42 -2.60 7.05 -10.85
C LEU A 42 -1.76 6.11 -11.72
N LYS A 43 -2.24 4.89 -12.01
CA LYS A 43 -1.57 4.01 -12.96
C LYS A 43 -1.58 4.62 -14.37
N TRP A 44 -2.72 5.16 -14.82
CA TRP A 44 -2.81 5.88 -16.10
C TRP A 44 -1.85 7.09 -16.17
N ALA A 45 -1.73 7.85 -15.08
CA ALA A 45 -0.80 8.97 -15.00
C ALA A 45 0.66 8.51 -15.11
N GLN A 46 1.04 7.41 -14.45
CA GLN A 46 2.38 6.84 -14.58
C GLN A 46 2.66 6.33 -16.00
N ASP A 47 1.69 5.69 -16.65
CA ASP A 47 1.80 5.23 -18.04
C ASP A 47 1.97 6.39 -19.03
N ALA A 48 1.43 7.55 -18.69
CA ALA A 48 1.64 8.80 -19.41
C ALA A 48 2.92 9.56 -19.00
N GLY A 49 3.82 8.93 -18.23
CA GLY A 49 5.10 9.52 -17.80
C GLY A 49 4.98 10.59 -16.71
N LYS A 50 3.86 10.66 -15.99
CA LYS A 50 3.62 11.67 -14.94
C LYS A 50 4.00 11.14 -13.56
N SER A 51 4.49 12.04 -12.70
CA SER A 51 4.68 11.77 -11.28
C SER A 51 3.33 11.56 -10.59
N THR A 52 3.32 10.66 -9.62
CA THR A 52 2.13 10.31 -8.82
C THR A 52 2.48 10.18 -7.35
N GLY A 53 1.47 10.37 -6.50
CA GLY A 53 1.60 10.23 -5.06
C GLY A 53 0.26 10.27 -4.35
N ILE A 54 0.27 9.91 -3.08
CA ILE A 54 -0.90 9.85 -2.22
C ILE A 54 -0.60 10.52 -0.88
N VAL A 55 -1.58 11.27 -0.38
CA VAL A 55 -1.56 11.92 0.93
C VAL A 55 -2.88 11.62 1.62
N SER A 56 -2.84 11.16 2.87
CA SER A 56 -4.03 10.89 3.67
C SER A 56 -3.78 11.20 5.14
N THR A 57 -4.83 11.55 5.88
CA THR A 57 -4.81 11.58 7.35
C THR A 57 -5.07 10.20 7.95
N SER A 58 -5.55 9.25 7.16
CA SER A 58 -5.74 7.85 7.56
C SER A 58 -4.46 7.03 7.38
N ARG A 59 -4.55 5.73 7.69
CA ARG A 59 -3.54 4.75 7.26
C ARG A 59 -3.42 4.77 5.74
N ILE A 60 -2.21 4.72 5.22
CA ILE A 60 -2.00 4.73 3.76
C ILE A 60 -2.47 3.43 3.06
N THR A 61 -2.71 2.39 3.87
CA THR A 61 -3.33 1.11 3.53
C THR A 61 -4.86 1.12 3.65
N ASP A 62 -5.47 2.23 4.08
CA ASP A 62 -6.92 2.33 4.18
C ASP A 62 -7.60 2.43 2.81
N ALA A 63 -8.91 2.17 2.74
CA ALA A 63 -9.62 1.96 1.47
C ALA A 63 -9.47 3.10 0.45
N SER A 64 -9.54 4.36 0.88
CA SER A 64 -9.45 5.52 -0.02
C SER A 64 -8.09 5.60 -0.71
N PRO A 65 -6.94 5.66 0.00
CA PRO A 65 -5.64 5.62 -0.66
C PRO A 65 -5.37 4.27 -1.36
N ALA A 66 -5.75 3.14 -0.75
CA ALA A 66 -5.46 1.81 -1.27
C ALA A 66 -6.06 1.53 -2.65
N ALA A 67 -7.27 2.01 -2.94
CA ALA A 67 -7.88 1.80 -4.26
C ALA A 67 -7.13 2.50 -5.41
N SER A 68 -6.15 3.35 -5.12
CA SER A 68 -5.28 3.93 -6.15
C SER A 68 -4.15 2.99 -6.60
N TYR A 69 -3.85 1.93 -5.83
CA TYR A 69 -2.71 1.04 -6.12
C TYR A 69 -2.93 -0.45 -5.87
N ALA A 70 -3.91 -0.82 -5.04
CA ALA A 70 -4.11 -2.19 -4.59
C ALA A 70 -5.34 -2.84 -5.23
N HIS A 71 -5.24 -4.15 -5.42
CA HIS A 71 -6.31 -5.04 -5.86
C HIS A 71 -6.59 -6.03 -4.73
N SER A 72 -7.75 -5.92 -4.08
CA SER A 72 -8.11 -6.75 -2.93
C SER A 72 -9.61 -7.03 -2.85
N ALA A 73 -9.95 -8.29 -2.58
CA ALA A 73 -11.32 -8.70 -2.28
C ALA A 73 -11.81 -8.23 -0.90
N TYR A 74 -10.92 -7.73 -0.04
CA TYR A 74 -11.31 -7.24 1.29
C TYR A 74 -10.38 -6.14 1.80
N ARG A 75 -10.94 -4.94 1.99
CA ARG A 75 -10.21 -3.73 2.41
C ARG A 75 -9.51 -3.81 3.76
N LYS A 76 -9.81 -4.83 4.57
CA LYS A 76 -9.16 -5.03 5.87
C LYS A 76 -7.91 -5.91 5.78
N TRP A 77 -7.59 -6.49 4.63
CA TRP A 77 -6.33 -7.21 4.40
C TRP A 77 -5.15 -6.25 4.23
N GLN A 78 -4.88 -5.44 5.25
CA GLN A 78 -3.84 -4.41 5.24
C GLN A 78 -2.45 -5.01 5.45
N THR A 79 -2.37 -6.09 6.21
CA THR A 79 -1.18 -6.87 6.54
C THR A 79 -1.34 -8.34 6.14
N ASP A 80 -0.24 -9.09 6.14
CA ASP A 80 -0.25 -10.53 5.92
C ASP A 80 -1.05 -11.28 7.01
N LEU A 81 -0.99 -10.82 8.27
CA LEU A 81 -1.77 -11.42 9.36
C LEU A 81 -3.26 -11.19 9.22
N ASP A 82 -3.71 -10.07 8.65
CA ASP A 82 -5.14 -9.85 8.36
C ASP A 82 -5.69 -10.91 7.39
N ILE A 83 -4.88 -11.34 6.42
CA ILE A 83 -5.23 -12.42 5.48
C ILE A 83 -5.20 -13.75 6.22
N LYS A 84 -4.10 -14.04 6.93
CA LYS A 84 -3.90 -15.32 7.64
C LYS A 84 -4.97 -15.58 8.69
N ASN A 85 -5.48 -14.54 9.34
CA ASN A 85 -6.50 -14.64 10.39
C ASN A 85 -7.93 -14.62 9.84
N ASP A 86 -8.14 -14.36 8.54
CA ASP A 86 -9.46 -14.42 7.93
C ASP A 86 -9.84 -15.87 7.62
N LYS A 87 -10.81 -16.42 8.37
CA LYS A 87 -11.27 -17.81 8.25
C LYS A 87 -11.80 -18.19 6.86
N THR A 88 -12.12 -17.21 6.01
CA THR A 88 -12.54 -17.46 4.62
C THR A 88 -11.38 -17.81 3.70
N VAL A 89 -10.16 -17.46 4.08
CA VAL A 89 -8.93 -17.75 3.33
C VAL A 89 -8.42 -19.13 3.74
N LYS A 90 -8.60 -20.11 2.86
CA LYS A 90 -8.15 -21.49 3.10
C LYS A 90 -6.66 -21.70 2.80
N ASP A 91 -6.14 -20.94 1.84
CA ASP A 91 -4.73 -20.95 1.43
C ASP A 91 -4.31 -19.52 1.04
N PRO A 92 -3.43 -18.86 1.82
CA PRO A 92 -2.98 -17.51 1.52
C PRO A 92 -1.95 -17.46 0.38
N THR A 93 -1.55 -18.59 -0.21
CA THR A 93 -0.53 -18.63 -1.26
C THR A 93 -0.93 -17.76 -2.46
N GLY A 94 -0.03 -16.84 -2.80
CA GLY A 94 -0.22 -15.87 -3.87
C GLY A 94 -1.15 -14.70 -3.54
N VAL A 95 -1.70 -14.63 -2.32
CA VAL A 95 -2.49 -13.48 -1.86
C VAL A 95 -1.55 -12.47 -1.20
N LYS A 96 -1.58 -11.22 -1.68
CA LYS A 96 -0.70 -10.15 -1.21
C LYS A 96 -1.49 -9.10 -0.45
N ASP A 97 -1.06 -8.77 0.76
CA ASP A 97 -1.66 -7.72 1.58
C ASP A 97 -1.46 -6.33 0.98
N ILE A 98 -2.32 -5.38 1.35
CA ILE A 98 -2.34 -4.03 0.79
C ILE A 98 -0.99 -3.31 1.01
N ALA A 99 -0.36 -3.43 2.19
CA ALA A 99 0.95 -2.80 2.44
C ALA A 99 2.03 -3.36 1.51
N SER A 100 2.08 -4.68 1.32
CA SER A 100 2.98 -5.33 0.37
C SER A 100 2.71 -4.89 -1.08
N GLN A 101 1.44 -4.71 -1.48
CA GLN A 101 1.11 -4.21 -2.81
C GLN A 101 1.61 -2.77 -3.03
N LEU A 102 1.52 -1.88 -2.03
CA LEU A 102 2.03 -0.51 -2.12
C LEU A 102 3.54 -0.47 -2.42
N ILE A 103 4.32 -1.32 -1.76
CA ILE A 103 5.78 -1.26 -1.83
C ILE A 103 6.34 -2.05 -3.01
N GLU A 104 5.64 -3.10 -3.43
CA GLU A 104 6.21 -4.09 -4.36
C GLU A 104 5.58 -4.08 -5.75
N ASN A 105 4.36 -3.56 -5.91
CA ASN A 105 3.61 -3.61 -7.16
C ASN A 105 3.41 -2.21 -7.74
N SER A 106 3.32 -2.12 -9.07
CA SER A 106 2.84 -0.93 -9.76
C SER A 106 1.32 -0.77 -9.55
N PRO A 107 0.79 0.46 -9.38
CA PRO A 107 1.50 1.74 -9.46
C PRO A 107 2.22 2.18 -8.17
N GLY A 108 1.91 1.55 -7.04
CA GLY A 108 2.33 2.00 -5.70
C GLY A 108 3.85 2.14 -5.53
N ASN A 109 4.60 1.17 -6.05
CA ASN A 109 6.06 1.12 -5.93
C ASN A 109 6.76 2.30 -6.63
N GLU A 110 6.09 3.00 -7.54
CA GLU A 110 6.60 4.15 -8.29
C GLU A 110 6.03 5.51 -7.84
N PHE A 111 5.21 5.55 -6.79
CA PHE A 111 4.77 6.82 -6.20
C PHE A 111 5.95 7.62 -5.67
N LYS A 112 6.06 8.87 -6.10
CA LYS A 112 7.07 9.84 -5.64
C LYS A 112 6.79 10.32 -4.22
N VAL A 113 5.51 10.41 -3.85
CA VAL A 113 5.07 10.90 -2.54
C VAL A 113 4.07 9.91 -1.94
N ILE A 114 4.36 9.42 -0.75
CA ILE A 114 3.46 8.58 0.06
C ILE A 114 3.43 9.18 1.46
N LEU A 115 2.35 9.86 1.85
CA LEU A 115 2.23 10.51 3.16
C LEU A 115 0.94 10.07 3.87
N GLY A 116 1.05 9.57 5.10
CA GLY A 116 -0.10 9.25 5.94
C GLY A 116 0.27 8.57 7.24
N GLY A 117 -0.63 7.77 7.81
CA GLY A 117 -0.33 6.92 8.97
C GLY A 117 -0.20 5.44 8.59
N GLY A 118 -0.20 4.58 9.61
CA GLY A 118 -0.20 3.13 9.51
C GLY A 118 1.19 2.51 9.39
N TRP A 119 2.22 3.05 10.07
CA TRP A 119 3.59 2.47 10.02
C TRP A 119 3.63 1.01 10.46
N ASP A 120 2.70 0.60 11.32
CA ASP A 120 2.62 -0.74 11.90
C ASP A 120 2.39 -1.80 10.82
N ALA A 121 1.62 -1.48 9.78
CA ALA A 121 1.37 -2.39 8.66
C ALA A 121 2.63 -2.71 7.81
N PHE A 122 3.70 -1.93 7.98
CA PHE A 122 4.94 -2.04 7.21
C PHE A 122 6.10 -2.65 7.99
N LEU A 123 5.94 -2.88 9.30
CA LEU A 123 7.01 -3.37 10.18
C LEU A 123 6.69 -4.77 10.72
N PRO A 124 7.71 -5.61 10.95
CA PRO A 124 7.52 -6.91 11.57
C PRO A 124 7.08 -6.75 13.03
N ASN A 125 6.19 -7.63 13.50
CA ASN A 125 5.76 -7.69 14.89
C ASN A 125 6.87 -8.29 15.78
N LYS A 126 7.94 -7.51 16.00
CA LYS A 126 9.03 -7.84 16.91
C LYS A 126 9.00 -6.90 18.11
N THR A 127 9.18 -7.45 19.31
CA THR A 127 9.45 -6.66 20.50
C THR A 127 10.87 -6.11 20.36
N VAL A 128 11.00 -4.80 20.10
CA VAL A 128 12.30 -4.12 20.12
C VAL A 128 12.38 -3.34 21.43
N GLU A 129 13.47 -3.50 22.17
CA GLU A 129 13.74 -2.67 23.34
C GLU A 129 13.97 -1.21 22.89
N GLY A 130 13.08 -0.30 23.31
CA GLY A 130 13.13 1.12 22.97
C GLY A 130 11.74 1.72 22.69
N PRO A 131 11.61 3.05 22.53
CA PRO A 131 10.33 3.70 22.19
C PRO A 131 9.97 3.49 20.71
N ALA A 132 9.94 2.22 20.29
CA ALA A 132 10.09 1.81 18.90
C ALA A 132 8.74 1.50 18.26
N MET A 133 8.54 2.02 17.04
CA MET A 133 7.39 1.74 16.17
C MET A 133 7.12 0.22 16.14
N LYS A 134 6.04 -0.21 16.80
CA LYS A 134 5.65 -1.62 16.85
C LYS A 134 4.98 -2.02 15.54
N GLY A 135 5.48 -3.09 14.93
CA GLY A 135 4.91 -3.67 13.72
C GLY A 135 3.73 -4.59 13.96
N ALA A 136 2.93 -4.80 12.92
CA ALA A 136 1.77 -5.68 12.90
C ALA A 136 1.93 -6.86 11.93
N ARG A 137 3.07 -6.97 11.22
CA ARG A 137 3.29 -8.04 10.25
C ARG A 137 3.76 -9.34 10.90
N GLY A 138 3.29 -10.48 10.39
CA GLY A 138 3.62 -11.82 10.88
C GLY A 138 4.60 -12.58 9.97
N ASP A 139 5.01 -11.97 8.86
CA ASP A 139 5.89 -12.53 7.85
C ASP A 139 7.35 -12.04 7.98
N ASP A 140 7.68 -11.40 9.10
CA ASP A 140 8.99 -10.83 9.42
C ASP A 140 9.53 -9.78 8.42
N LYS A 141 8.71 -9.29 7.49
CA LYS A 141 9.15 -8.28 6.51
C LYS A 141 9.17 -6.88 7.12
N ASP A 142 10.26 -6.17 6.89
CA ASP A 142 10.34 -4.72 7.02
C ASP A 142 10.15 -4.09 5.63
N LEU A 143 8.93 -3.64 5.34
CA LEU A 143 8.57 -3.05 4.06
C LEU A 143 9.14 -1.63 3.90
N ILE A 144 9.43 -0.91 4.98
CA ILE A 144 10.10 0.39 4.92
C ILE A 144 11.54 0.20 4.43
N GLN A 145 12.26 -0.78 4.98
CA GLN A 145 13.61 -1.12 4.52
C GLN A 145 13.61 -1.68 3.10
N LYS A 146 12.60 -2.47 2.73
CA LYS A 146 12.42 -2.93 1.35
C LYS A 146 12.23 -1.76 0.39
N TRP A 147 11.40 -0.79 0.75
CA TRP A 147 11.20 0.44 -0.02
C TRP A 147 12.51 1.22 -0.18
N LYS A 148 13.22 1.51 0.91
CA LYS A 148 14.53 2.21 0.88
C LYS A 148 15.52 1.49 -0.03
N SER A 149 15.62 0.16 0.10
CA SER A 149 16.50 -0.68 -0.70
C SER A 149 16.16 -0.61 -2.19
N SER A 150 14.86 -0.57 -2.53
CA SER A 150 14.42 -0.42 -3.92
C SER A 150 14.87 0.92 -4.54
N LYS A 151 14.75 2.03 -3.79
CA LYS A 151 15.16 3.36 -4.26
C LYS A 151 16.67 3.47 -4.41
N LYS A 152 17.42 2.91 -3.45
CA LYS A 152 18.88 2.80 -3.54
C LYS A 152 19.32 2.00 -4.76
N LYS A 153 18.69 0.84 -5.02
CA LYS A 153 18.98 0.01 -6.21
C LYS A 153 18.70 0.75 -7.52
N ALA A 154 17.67 1.59 -7.55
CA ALA A 154 17.33 2.45 -8.68
C ALA A 154 18.21 3.72 -8.80
N LYS A 155 19.20 3.90 -7.90
CA LYS A 155 20.03 5.12 -7.81
C LYS A 155 19.18 6.39 -7.64
N LYS A 156 18.15 6.31 -6.80
CA LYS A 156 17.24 7.41 -6.46
C LYS A 156 17.34 7.78 -4.98
N ASN A 157 17.23 9.06 -4.68
CA ASN A 157 17.22 9.55 -3.31
C ASN A 157 15.84 9.37 -2.67
N GLY A 158 15.65 8.27 -1.94
CA GLY A 158 14.43 7.94 -1.21
C GLY A 158 14.54 8.26 0.27
N ILE A 159 13.74 9.20 0.78
CA ILE A 159 13.73 9.62 2.18
C ILE A 159 12.52 9.05 2.91
N PHE A 160 12.77 8.43 4.07
CA PHE A 160 11.72 8.02 5.00
C PHE A 160 11.63 9.01 6.15
N ILE A 161 10.41 9.44 6.48
CA ILE A 161 10.12 10.35 7.58
C ILE A 161 8.95 9.82 8.41
N ASN A 162 8.95 10.09 9.71
CA ASN A 162 7.89 9.61 10.60
C ASN A 162 7.42 10.64 11.64
N ASN A 163 7.90 11.88 11.57
CA ASN A 163 7.47 12.95 12.46
C ASN A 163 7.47 14.30 11.75
N ARG A 164 6.85 15.28 12.41
CA ARG A 164 6.65 16.64 11.88
C ARG A 164 7.95 17.38 11.60
N ASP A 165 8.98 17.20 12.41
CA ASP A 165 10.23 17.94 12.26
C ASP A 165 11.02 17.42 11.06
N GLN A 166 11.06 16.10 10.86
CA GLN A 166 11.60 15.50 9.64
C GLN A 166 10.84 15.94 8.38
N PHE A 167 9.51 16.03 8.45
CA PHE A 167 8.70 16.54 7.34
C PHE A 167 9.04 17.99 7.00
N ARG A 168 9.17 18.86 8.01
CA ARG A 168 9.50 20.28 7.83
C ARG A 168 10.91 20.52 7.32
N SER A 169 11.84 19.63 7.66
CA SER A 169 13.26 19.72 7.29
C SER A 169 13.61 18.95 6.02
N LEU A 170 12.62 18.41 5.30
CA LEU A 170 12.85 17.66 4.07
C LEU A 170 13.41 18.57 2.97
N ASP A 171 14.58 18.20 2.43
CA ASP A 171 15.14 18.85 1.24
C ASP A 171 14.41 18.39 -0.02
N VAL A 172 13.42 19.18 -0.42
CA VAL A 172 12.57 18.90 -1.59
C VAL A 172 13.32 19.00 -2.92
N GLN A 173 14.46 19.68 -2.98
CA GLN A 173 15.22 19.84 -4.23
C GLN A 173 16.04 18.59 -4.55
N ASN A 174 16.54 17.91 -3.51
CA ASN A 174 17.39 16.73 -3.67
C ASN A 174 16.65 15.40 -3.42
N THR A 175 15.35 15.41 -3.10
CA THR A 175 14.57 14.20 -2.81
C THR A 175 13.77 13.73 -4.02
N ASP A 176 14.07 12.53 -4.54
CA ASP A 176 13.32 11.91 -5.65
C ASP A 176 12.03 11.24 -5.18
N TYR A 177 12.05 10.63 -3.98
CA TYR A 177 10.95 9.86 -3.41
C TYR A 177 10.84 10.11 -1.90
N VAL A 178 9.62 10.26 -1.38
CA VAL A 178 9.35 10.38 0.06
C VAL A 178 8.30 9.37 0.52
N LEU A 179 8.61 8.64 1.59
CA LEU A 179 7.69 7.81 2.35
C LEU A 179 7.55 8.40 3.76
N GLY A 180 6.43 9.02 4.05
CA GLY A 180 6.09 9.61 5.34
C GLY A 180 4.97 8.84 6.05
N LEU A 181 5.30 8.17 7.15
CA LEU A 181 4.33 7.43 7.97
C LEU A 181 4.36 7.99 9.40
N PHE A 182 3.31 8.69 9.83
CA PHE A 182 3.33 9.54 11.02
C PHE A 182 2.62 8.98 12.25
N GLN A 183 1.93 7.83 12.12
CA GLN A 183 1.18 7.14 13.19
C GLN A 183 1.12 5.64 12.93
#